data_AF-A0A9E2EEV8-F1
#
_entry.id   AF-A0A9E2EEV8-F1
#
_cell.length_a   1.000
_cell.length_b   1.000
_cell.length_c   1.000
_cell.angle_alpha   90.00
_cell.angle_beta   90.00
_cell.angle_gamma   90.00
#
_symmetry.space_group_name_H-M   'P 1'
#
loop_
_entity.id
_entity.type
_entity.pdbx_description
1 polymer ?
#
loop_
_entity_poly.entity_id
_entity_poly.type
_entity_poly.pdbx_seq_one_letter_code
_entity_poly.pdbx_strand_id
1 'polypeptide(L)'
;MTHLNLNSRQRGVALILSLLLLFILTLVAVSSFTSSHVQERAASNNRLQTMAFEAAAAGANNAIEFFMTNVEADAPDTLCGRKDHLGWDDPTEWREVTYDVDDVRLYQRMYCLNDEYPCGPGEVGCVAGARPPRSQLFVASRGEVEPTAGNVVAFREVEVRITRRNDTYLVEGCGAICFPACEAQMVDGPGNQGPEPAIDFPSSNVFTVDGDGGPAVTTGRDCPDSGLLDAILDDLNSSRLGNYDGGIHQSDPGQPWDDPNTTDRFREQIRVQAEAGLGGDLLIGPGYPGYVEGGEHGGVFTDLGNTEYGTYPGGETITYIQGDLVMGGNISGAGIMMVEGNISWNGTPDYKGLIVTLGGTYTIDGGGVGGNHAGSVVVLNNNNETGCGATNSCSDFGAISWQNTGGGTAEYNWDCDALTAAFELVYPTDFDADPLWGFDCERGPATLFETPAELVIASWRENIGWREEFFAAE
;
A
#
# COMPACT_ATOMS: atom_id res chain seq x y z
N MET A 1 -25.21 -10.11 76.64
CA MET A 1 -25.56 -11.02 75.54
C MET A 1 -27.06 -10.89 75.27
N THR A 2 -27.42 -9.99 74.37
CA THR A 2 -28.80 -9.75 73.92
C THR A 2 -29.10 -10.73 72.79
N HIS A 3 -29.87 -11.77 73.08
CA HIS A 3 -30.39 -12.71 72.07
C HIS A 3 -31.41 -11.97 71.18
N LEU A 4 -30.98 -11.60 69.98
CA LEU A 4 -31.89 -11.12 68.93
C LEU A 4 -32.76 -12.29 68.46
N ASN A 5 -33.99 -12.33 68.96
CA ASN A 5 -35.00 -13.32 68.62
C ASN A 5 -35.68 -12.91 67.30
N LEU A 6 -35.09 -13.32 66.18
CA LEU A 6 -35.65 -13.07 64.85
C LEU A 6 -36.89 -13.96 64.62
N ASN A 7 -38.03 -13.32 64.31
CA ASN A 7 -39.30 -13.96 63.98
C ASN A 7 -39.12 -15.07 62.92
N SER A 8 -39.65 -16.27 63.19
CA SER A 8 -39.41 -17.49 62.39
C SER A 8 -39.84 -17.40 60.91
N ARG A 9 -40.64 -16.39 60.54
CA ARG A 9 -41.06 -16.11 59.16
C ARG A 9 -40.01 -15.42 58.29
N GLN A 10 -38.95 -14.82 58.84
CA GLN A 10 -37.91 -14.14 58.03
C GLN A 10 -36.75 -15.05 57.60
N ARG A 11 -36.69 -16.29 58.09
CA ARG A 11 -35.60 -17.23 57.74
C ARG A 11 -35.65 -17.71 56.28
N GLY A 12 -36.84 -17.74 55.65
CA GLY A 12 -36.97 -18.19 54.26
C GLY A 12 -36.43 -17.18 53.24
N VAL A 13 -36.69 -15.89 53.45
CA VAL A 13 -36.27 -14.83 52.51
C VAL A 13 -34.75 -14.65 52.52
N ALA A 14 -34.11 -14.75 53.69
CA ALA A 14 -32.66 -14.68 53.79
C ALA A 14 -31.98 -15.81 52.99
N LEU A 15 -32.50 -17.04 53.06
CA LEU A 15 -31.97 -18.17 52.30
C LEU A 15 -32.06 -17.95 50.79
N ILE A 16 -33.20 -17.45 50.31
CA ILE A 16 -33.42 -17.19 48.87
C ILE A 16 -32.47 -16.09 48.38
N LEU A 17 -32.28 -15.02 49.15
CA LEU A 17 -31.35 -13.94 48.80
C LEU A 17 -29.91 -14.44 48.79
N SER A 18 -29.49 -15.26 49.76
CA SER A 18 -28.16 -15.87 49.76
C SER A 18 -27.91 -16.74 48.53
N LEU A 19 -28.92 -17.54 48.15
CA LEU A 19 -28.80 -18.46 47.03
C LEU A 19 -28.82 -17.72 45.68
N LEU A 20 -29.59 -16.64 45.58
CA LEU A 20 -29.64 -15.79 44.40
C LEU A 20 -28.35 -14.98 44.24
N LEU A 21 -27.77 -14.47 45.33
CA LEU A 21 -26.46 -13.81 45.31
C LEU A 21 -25.34 -14.79 44.93
N LEU A 22 -25.36 -16.00 45.49
CA LEU A 22 -24.40 -17.05 45.11
C LEU A 22 -24.52 -17.39 43.62
N PHE A 23 -25.75 -17.52 43.10
CA PHE A 23 -26.01 -17.81 41.70
C PHE A 23 -25.50 -16.72 40.76
N ILE A 24 -25.74 -15.44 41.09
CA ILE A 24 -25.22 -14.31 40.31
C ILE A 24 -23.69 -14.32 40.32
N LEU A 25 -23.06 -14.53 41.49
CA LEU A 25 -21.59 -14.61 41.57
C LEU A 25 -21.03 -15.77 40.74
N THR A 26 -21.69 -16.92 40.70
CA THR A 26 -21.27 -18.04 39.84
C THR A 26 -21.42 -17.73 38.36
N LEU A 27 -22.48 -17.03 37.94
CA LEU A 27 -22.63 -16.62 36.54
C LEU A 27 -21.56 -15.63 36.11
N VAL A 28 -21.23 -14.65 36.97
CA VAL A 28 -20.15 -13.70 36.72
C VAL A 28 -18.81 -14.44 36.61
N ALA A 29 -18.53 -15.38 37.52
CA ALA A 29 -17.30 -16.17 37.48
C ALA A 29 -17.18 -17.00 36.20
N VAL A 30 -18.24 -17.70 35.77
CA VAL A 30 -18.25 -18.48 34.52
C VAL A 30 -18.04 -17.56 33.31
N SER A 31 -18.70 -16.39 33.27
CA SER A 31 -18.51 -15.41 32.20
C SER A 31 -17.08 -14.87 32.12
N SER A 32 -16.41 -14.68 33.26
CA SER A 32 -14.99 -14.29 33.29
C SER A 32 -14.09 -15.37 32.70
N PHE A 33 -14.31 -16.64 33.03
CA PHE A 33 -13.52 -17.75 32.47
C PHE A 33 -13.70 -17.90 30.96
N THR A 34 -14.91 -17.69 30.42
CA THR A 34 -15.13 -17.76 28.97
C THR A 34 -14.36 -16.66 28.22
N SER A 35 -14.27 -15.46 28.78
CA SER A 35 -13.51 -14.36 28.16
C SER A 35 -12.01 -14.62 28.15
N SER A 36 -11.46 -15.17 29.24
CA SER A 36 -10.03 -15.51 29.32
C SER A 36 -9.62 -16.56 28.29
N HIS A 37 -10.44 -17.58 28.04
CA HIS A 37 -10.16 -18.58 27.00
C HIS A 37 -10.13 -17.99 25.58
N VAL A 38 -11.03 -17.04 25.27
CA VAL A 38 -11.03 -16.39 23.95
C VAL A 38 -9.78 -15.52 23.76
N GLN A 39 -9.38 -14.78 24.80
CA GLN A 39 -8.17 -13.96 24.76
C GLN A 39 -6.90 -14.81 24.65
N GLU A 40 -6.83 -15.93 25.37
CA GLU A 40 -5.72 -16.88 25.28
C GLU A 40 -5.63 -17.50 23.88
N ARG A 41 -6.75 -17.89 23.28
CA ARG A 41 -6.80 -18.39 21.90
C ARG A 41 -6.39 -17.34 20.88
N ALA A 42 -6.85 -16.09 21.04
CA ALA A 42 -6.47 -15.00 20.16
C ALA A 42 -4.97 -14.70 20.25
N ALA A 43 -4.41 -14.65 21.47
CA ALA A 43 -2.98 -14.46 21.70
C ALA A 43 -2.16 -15.63 21.13
N SER A 44 -2.64 -16.87 21.30
CA SER A 44 -1.98 -18.06 20.73
C SER A 44 -1.99 -18.03 19.20
N ASN A 45 -3.13 -17.70 18.59
CA ASN A 45 -3.23 -17.61 17.13
C ASN A 45 -2.34 -16.52 16.57
N ASN A 46 -2.31 -15.35 17.22
CA ASN A 46 -1.42 -14.25 16.83
C ASN A 46 0.05 -14.68 16.91
N ARG A 47 0.47 -15.32 18.01
CA ARG A 47 1.83 -15.86 18.15
C ARG A 47 2.18 -16.87 17.05
N LEU A 48 1.28 -17.80 16.72
CA LEU A 48 1.50 -18.80 15.66
C LEU A 48 1.64 -18.14 14.29
N GLN A 49 0.88 -17.08 14.01
CA GLN A 49 1.00 -16.30 12.78
C GLN A 49 2.34 -15.56 12.70
N THR A 50 2.77 -14.92 13.78
CA THR A 50 4.07 -14.24 13.84
C THR A 50 5.21 -15.22 13.59
N MET A 51 5.20 -16.39 14.24
CA MET A 51 6.25 -17.40 14.03
C MET A 51 6.28 -17.94 12.59
N ALA A 52 5.10 -18.20 11.98
CA ALA A 52 5.02 -18.63 10.59
C ALA A 52 5.57 -17.55 9.63
N PHE A 53 5.25 -16.27 9.90
CA PHE A 53 5.73 -15.14 9.11
C PHE A 53 7.24 -14.96 9.24
N GLU A 54 7.77 -14.94 10.46
CA GLU A 54 9.22 -14.82 10.71
C GLU A 54 10.00 -15.91 9.98
N ALA A 55 9.51 -17.15 9.98
CA ALA A 55 10.12 -18.24 9.23
C ALA A 55 10.04 -18.03 7.71
N ALA A 56 8.87 -17.66 7.17
CA ALA A 56 8.71 -17.38 5.74
C ALA A 56 9.62 -16.23 5.27
N ALA A 57 9.70 -15.15 6.03
CA ALA A 57 10.56 -14.00 5.76
C ALA A 57 12.05 -14.36 5.86
N ALA A 58 12.46 -15.15 6.86
CA ALA A 58 13.82 -15.66 6.96
C ALA A 58 14.20 -16.53 5.75
N GLY A 59 13.27 -17.35 5.26
CA GLY A 59 13.46 -18.08 4.01
C GLY A 59 13.67 -17.16 2.82
N ALA A 60 12.79 -16.17 2.64
CA ALA A 60 12.91 -15.21 1.55
C ALA A 60 14.29 -14.55 1.55
N ASN A 61 14.74 -14.06 2.71
CA ASN A 61 16.07 -13.47 2.90
C ASN A 61 17.21 -14.45 2.57
N ASN A 62 17.11 -15.72 3.00
CA ASN A 62 18.12 -16.73 2.69
C ASN A 62 18.23 -16.99 1.18
N ALA A 63 17.09 -17.04 0.48
CA ALA A 63 17.08 -17.22 -0.96
C ALA A 63 17.70 -16.01 -1.67
N ILE A 64 17.35 -14.79 -1.25
CA ILE A 64 17.94 -13.56 -1.76
C ILE A 64 19.48 -13.59 -1.60
N GLU A 65 19.99 -13.94 -0.41
CA GLU A 65 21.43 -14.07 -0.14
C GLU A 65 22.09 -15.14 -1.01
N PHE A 66 21.42 -16.28 -1.21
CA PHE A 66 21.89 -17.32 -2.12
C PHE A 66 22.09 -16.76 -3.53
N PHE A 67 21.12 -16.01 -4.07
CA PHE A 67 21.27 -15.45 -5.41
C PHE A 67 22.36 -14.40 -5.47
N MET A 68 22.46 -13.50 -4.49
CA MET A 68 23.55 -12.52 -4.44
C MET A 68 24.92 -13.17 -4.48
N THR A 69 25.09 -14.31 -3.81
CA THR A 69 26.35 -15.04 -3.77
C THR A 69 26.65 -15.76 -5.09
N ASN A 70 25.64 -16.10 -5.89
CA ASN A 70 25.78 -16.89 -7.12
C ASN A 70 25.59 -16.09 -8.43
N VAL A 71 25.27 -14.80 -8.36
CA VAL A 71 25.05 -13.90 -9.51
C VAL A 71 26.25 -13.78 -10.44
N GLU A 72 27.48 -13.87 -9.93
CA GLU A 72 28.68 -13.68 -10.76
C GLU A 72 28.91 -14.84 -11.76
N ALA A 73 28.21 -15.96 -11.62
CA ALA A 73 28.46 -17.15 -12.43
C ALA A 73 27.64 -17.19 -13.73
N ASP A 74 26.43 -16.63 -13.77
CA ASP A 74 25.45 -16.89 -14.83
C ASP A 74 24.24 -15.91 -14.73
N ALA A 75 23.45 -15.72 -15.80
CA ALA A 75 22.21 -14.94 -15.75
C ALA A 75 21.15 -15.52 -14.78
N PRO A 76 20.30 -14.69 -14.14
CA PRO A 76 19.14 -15.17 -13.37
C PRO A 76 18.32 -16.18 -14.17
N ASP A 77 18.17 -15.91 -15.47
CA ASP A 77 17.51 -16.77 -16.45
C ASP A 77 18.18 -18.12 -16.65
N THR A 78 19.48 -18.22 -16.41
CA THR A 78 20.24 -19.49 -16.45
C THR A 78 20.34 -20.18 -15.09
N LEU A 79 20.01 -19.49 -13.99
CA LEU A 79 19.82 -20.08 -12.65
C LEU A 79 18.40 -20.65 -12.50
N CYS A 80 17.47 -20.19 -13.32
CA CYS A 80 16.12 -20.75 -13.44
C CYS A 80 16.16 -22.26 -13.72
N GLY A 81 15.69 -23.09 -12.76
CA GLY A 81 15.62 -24.55 -12.92
C GLY A 81 16.97 -25.27 -12.91
N ARG A 82 18.04 -24.60 -12.48
CA ARG A 82 19.36 -25.22 -12.33
C ARG A 82 19.34 -26.17 -11.12
N LYS A 83 19.60 -27.45 -11.38
CA LYS A 83 19.53 -28.54 -10.38
C LYS A 83 20.71 -28.60 -9.41
N ASP A 84 21.64 -27.66 -9.52
CA ASP A 84 22.87 -27.61 -8.74
C ASP A 84 22.78 -26.71 -7.50
N HIS A 85 21.62 -26.08 -7.24
CA HIS A 85 21.30 -25.63 -5.90
C HIS A 85 21.19 -26.85 -4.99
N LEU A 86 22.04 -26.93 -3.98
CA LEU A 86 22.06 -28.03 -3.02
C LEU A 86 20.65 -28.18 -2.40
N GLY A 87 19.96 -29.30 -2.67
CA GLY A 87 18.64 -29.62 -2.10
C GLY A 87 17.44 -29.55 -3.07
N TRP A 88 17.63 -29.13 -4.32
CA TRP A 88 16.54 -28.75 -5.23
C TRP A 88 16.57 -29.54 -6.55
N ASP A 89 15.95 -30.72 -6.59
CA ASP A 89 15.92 -31.56 -7.80
C ASP A 89 14.86 -31.12 -8.83
N ASP A 90 13.83 -30.40 -8.37
CA ASP A 90 12.69 -29.87 -9.15
C ASP A 90 12.28 -28.46 -8.65
N PRO A 91 12.25 -27.43 -9.51
CA PRO A 91 11.86 -26.06 -9.15
C PRO A 91 10.41 -25.92 -8.65
N THR A 92 9.54 -26.88 -8.97
CA THR A 92 8.12 -26.83 -8.58
C THR A 92 7.84 -27.48 -7.22
N GLU A 93 8.81 -28.19 -6.66
CA GLU A 93 8.63 -28.91 -5.40
C GLU A 93 9.02 -28.05 -4.20
N TRP A 94 8.17 -28.07 -3.17
CA TRP A 94 8.52 -27.50 -1.87
C TRP A 94 9.63 -28.32 -1.23
N ARG A 95 10.74 -27.66 -0.87
CA ARG A 95 11.86 -28.26 -0.17
C ARG A 95 11.96 -27.69 1.24
N GLU A 96 12.05 -28.58 2.22
CA GLU A 96 12.29 -28.20 3.61
C GLU A 96 13.73 -27.66 3.72
N VAL A 97 13.86 -26.38 4.08
CA VAL A 97 15.14 -25.71 4.24
C VAL A 97 15.47 -25.76 5.72
N THR A 98 16.38 -26.67 6.05
CA THR A 98 16.58 -27.17 7.41
C THR A 98 17.08 -26.07 8.35
N TYR A 99 16.16 -25.45 9.07
CA TYR A 99 16.40 -24.77 10.34
C TYR A 99 15.33 -25.27 11.30
N ASP A 100 15.63 -26.35 12.04
CA ASP A 100 14.78 -26.83 13.13
C ASP A 100 14.90 -25.84 14.29
N VAL A 101 14.08 -24.78 14.23
CA VAL A 101 13.88 -23.88 15.37
C VAL A 101 12.49 -24.20 15.92
N ASP A 102 12.47 -25.06 16.94
CA ASP A 102 11.25 -25.49 17.64
C ASP A 102 10.22 -26.19 16.72
N ASP A 103 8.95 -25.79 16.80
CA ASP A 103 7.81 -26.34 16.08
C ASP A 103 7.62 -25.70 14.69
N VAL A 104 8.63 -25.01 14.14
CA VAL A 104 8.50 -24.26 12.89
C VAL A 104 9.34 -24.89 11.79
N ARG A 105 8.70 -25.18 10.66
CA ARG A 105 9.32 -25.78 9.48
C ARG A 105 9.28 -24.78 8.35
N LEU A 106 10.44 -24.52 7.76
CA LEU A 106 10.56 -23.64 6.61
C LEU A 106 10.62 -24.50 5.34
N TYR A 107 9.71 -24.22 4.42
CA TYR A 107 9.73 -24.76 3.07
C TYR A 107 10.06 -23.65 2.10
N GLN A 108 10.80 -23.98 1.04
CA GLN A 108 11.07 -23.05 -0.04
C GLN A 108 10.80 -23.75 -1.37
N ARG A 109 10.25 -23.01 -2.33
CA ARG A 109 10.19 -23.39 -3.74
C ARG A 109 10.60 -22.20 -4.59
N MET A 110 10.96 -22.46 -5.83
CA MET A 110 11.60 -21.50 -6.72
C MET A 110 11.21 -21.90 -8.11
N TYR A 111 10.37 -21.10 -8.73
CA TYR A 111 9.87 -21.41 -10.04
C TYR A 111 10.04 -20.20 -10.93
N CYS A 112 10.01 -20.44 -12.23
CA CYS A 112 10.06 -19.37 -13.20
C CYS A 112 8.75 -19.32 -13.94
N LEU A 113 8.24 -18.12 -14.12
CA LEU A 113 7.23 -17.88 -15.13
C LEU A 113 7.96 -17.52 -16.42
N ASN A 114 7.75 -18.35 -17.44
CA ASN A 114 8.14 -18.03 -18.81
C ASN A 114 6.94 -17.33 -19.43
N ASP A 115 6.91 -16.00 -19.37
CA ASP A 115 5.96 -15.24 -20.16
C ASP A 115 6.50 -15.12 -21.59
N GLU A 116 5.94 -15.92 -22.50
CA GLU A 116 6.03 -15.61 -23.93
C GLU A 116 5.08 -14.46 -24.22
N TYR A 117 5.60 -13.22 -24.25
CA TYR A 117 4.78 -12.07 -24.66
C TYR A 117 4.49 -12.17 -26.17
N PRO A 118 3.23 -12.35 -26.60
CA PRO A 118 2.89 -12.42 -28.01
C PRO A 118 3.14 -11.06 -28.66
N CYS A 119 3.74 -11.06 -29.85
CA CYS A 119 3.93 -9.83 -30.62
C CYS A 119 2.59 -9.11 -30.83
N GLY A 120 2.57 -7.80 -30.61
CA GLY A 120 1.40 -6.97 -30.91
C GLY A 120 1.07 -7.00 -32.41
N PRO A 121 -0.20 -6.87 -32.82
CA PRO A 121 -0.56 -6.78 -34.23
C PRO A 121 0.12 -5.57 -34.90
N GLY A 122 1.07 -5.83 -35.81
CA GLY A 122 1.75 -4.79 -36.58
C GLY A 122 3.12 -4.35 -36.04
N GLU A 123 3.62 -5.00 -34.98
CA GLU A 123 4.93 -4.68 -34.43
C GLU A 123 6.07 -5.09 -35.38
N VAL A 124 6.73 -4.11 -36.00
CA VAL A 124 7.74 -4.33 -37.03
C VAL A 124 9.03 -4.83 -36.39
N GLY A 125 9.39 -6.09 -36.66
CA GLY A 125 10.61 -6.73 -36.15
C GLY A 125 10.37 -7.77 -35.04
N CYS A 126 9.14 -7.86 -34.52
CA CYS A 126 8.76 -8.92 -33.60
C CYS A 126 8.34 -10.17 -34.39
N VAL A 127 9.17 -11.21 -34.37
CA VAL A 127 8.83 -12.54 -34.90
C VAL A 127 8.35 -13.39 -33.73
N ALA A 128 7.24 -14.10 -33.87
CA ALA A 128 6.79 -15.05 -32.86
C ALA A 128 7.93 -16.05 -32.55
N GLY A 129 8.37 -16.10 -31.28
CA GLY A 129 9.52 -16.89 -30.83
C GLY A 129 10.90 -16.24 -30.95
N ALA A 130 11.01 -14.98 -31.41
CA ALA A 130 12.28 -14.26 -31.48
C ALA A 130 12.58 -13.37 -30.27
N ARG A 131 11.56 -13.05 -29.45
CA ARG A 131 11.81 -12.42 -28.16
C ARG A 131 12.37 -13.50 -27.22
N PRO A 132 13.53 -13.28 -26.57
CA PRO A 132 13.95 -14.17 -25.51
C PRO A 132 12.82 -14.20 -24.46
N PRO A 133 12.41 -15.39 -23.99
CA PRO A 133 11.45 -15.44 -22.90
C PRO A 133 12.01 -14.66 -21.72
N ARG A 134 11.24 -13.74 -21.16
CA ARG A 134 11.59 -13.10 -19.89
C ARG A 134 11.33 -14.15 -18.82
N SER A 135 12.38 -14.80 -18.32
CA SER A 135 12.19 -15.70 -17.20
C SER A 135 12.19 -14.87 -15.92
N GLN A 136 11.01 -14.76 -15.31
CA GLN A 136 10.88 -14.13 -14.01
C GLN A 136 11.12 -15.19 -12.97
N LEU A 137 12.13 -14.99 -12.12
CA LEU A 137 12.43 -15.93 -11.04
C LEU A 137 11.57 -15.57 -9.83
N PHE A 138 10.81 -16.54 -9.33
CA PHE A 138 10.08 -16.43 -8.08
C PHE A 138 10.70 -17.35 -7.04
N VAL A 139 10.74 -16.88 -5.81
CA VAL A 139 11.05 -17.66 -4.62
C VAL A 139 9.82 -17.60 -3.73
N ALA A 140 9.16 -18.73 -3.50
CA ALA A 140 8.15 -18.82 -2.46
C ALA A 140 8.74 -19.50 -1.23
N SER A 141 8.62 -18.85 -0.09
CA SER A 141 9.07 -19.33 1.22
C SER A 141 7.85 -19.51 2.10
N ARG A 142 7.66 -20.70 2.66
CA ARG A 142 6.51 -21.06 3.46
C ARG A 142 6.97 -21.48 4.85
N GLY A 143 6.62 -20.68 5.86
CA GLY A 143 6.74 -21.08 7.26
C GLY A 143 5.51 -21.85 7.68
N GLU A 144 5.69 -23.08 8.17
CA GLU A 144 4.65 -23.91 8.77
C GLU A 144 4.93 -24.09 10.26
N VAL A 145 3.90 -23.94 11.10
CA VAL A 145 4.00 -24.31 12.51
C VAL A 145 3.38 -25.68 12.71
N GLU A 146 4.19 -26.65 13.13
CA GLU A 146 3.84 -28.04 13.41
C GLU A 146 4.15 -28.40 14.88
N PRO A 147 3.25 -28.07 15.85
CA PRO A 147 3.42 -28.45 17.27
C PRO A 147 3.48 -29.96 17.50
N THR A 148 3.10 -30.74 16.50
CA THR A 148 3.19 -32.19 16.47
C THR A 148 3.49 -32.57 15.03
N ALA A 149 4.49 -33.44 14.83
CA ALA A 149 4.98 -33.81 13.51
C ALA A 149 3.84 -34.15 12.52
N GLY A 150 3.80 -33.43 11.40
CA GLY A 150 2.81 -33.60 10.34
C GLY A 150 1.44 -32.96 10.58
N ASN A 151 1.30 -32.14 11.63
CA ASN A 151 0.08 -31.37 11.90
C ASN A 151 0.33 -29.86 11.84
N VAL A 152 0.21 -29.31 10.65
CA VAL A 152 0.33 -27.87 10.39
C VAL A 152 -0.87 -27.13 10.99
N VAL A 153 -0.64 -26.33 12.03
CA VAL A 153 -1.69 -25.52 12.69
C VAL A 153 -1.79 -24.12 12.10
N ALA A 154 -0.69 -23.60 11.55
CA ALA A 154 -0.63 -22.31 10.88
C ALA A 154 0.43 -22.37 9.77
N PHE A 155 0.17 -21.70 8.66
CA PHE A 155 1.22 -21.44 7.67
C PHE A 155 1.14 -20.01 7.11
N ARG A 156 2.28 -19.54 6.65
CA ARG A 156 2.46 -18.29 5.92
C ARG A 156 3.36 -18.57 4.74
N GLU A 157 2.94 -18.15 3.56
CA GLU A 157 3.74 -18.24 2.35
C GLU A 157 4.05 -16.82 1.86
N VAL A 158 5.33 -16.55 1.68
CA VAL A 158 5.91 -15.31 1.18
C VAL A 158 6.52 -15.63 -0.17
N GLU A 159 5.95 -15.08 -1.23
CA GLU A 159 6.47 -15.18 -2.58
C GLU A 159 7.19 -13.89 -2.95
N VAL A 160 8.41 -14.04 -3.42
CA VAL A 160 9.32 -12.96 -3.79
C VAL A 160 9.72 -13.16 -5.23
N ARG A 161 9.42 -12.20 -6.09
CA ARG A 161 10.00 -12.17 -7.44
C ARG A 161 11.41 -11.57 -7.34
N ILE A 162 12.35 -12.11 -8.09
CA ILE A 162 13.73 -11.65 -8.18
C ILE A 162 14.01 -11.27 -9.63
N THR A 163 14.60 -10.09 -9.85
CA THR A 163 15.00 -9.63 -11.19
C THR A 163 16.37 -8.98 -11.16
N ARG A 164 16.99 -8.85 -12.34
CA ARG A 164 18.27 -8.18 -12.52
C ARG A 164 18.09 -6.66 -12.53
N ARG A 165 19.01 -5.97 -11.86
CA ARG A 165 19.08 -4.49 -11.79
C ARG A 165 19.18 -3.83 -13.17
N ASN A 166 19.73 -4.51 -14.18
CA ASN A 166 19.94 -3.96 -15.53
C ASN A 166 18.96 -4.49 -16.60
N ASP A 167 18.15 -5.53 -16.29
CA ASP A 167 17.16 -6.09 -17.24
C ASP A 167 15.77 -5.46 -17.07
N THR A 168 15.62 -4.62 -16.06
CA THR A 168 14.40 -3.87 -15.84
C THR A 168 14.49 -2.56 -16.60
N TYR A 169 13.71 -2.47 -17.68
CA TYR A 169 12.74 -1.37 -17.72
C TYR A 169 11.99 -1.51 -16.38
N LEU A 170 12.53 -0.91 -15.31
CA LEU A 170 11.76 -0.70 -14.09
C LEU A 170 10.53 0.04 -14.60
N VAL A 171 9.34 -0.33 -14.15
CA VAL A 171 8.15 0.45 -14.47
C VAL A 171 8.42 1.83 -13.89
N GLU A 172 8.92 2.72 -14.74
CA GLU A 172 9.06 4.14 -14.48
C GLU A 172 7.62 4.62 -14.35
N GLY A 173 7.26 4.98 -13.13
CA GLY A 173 5.89 5.33 -12.85
C GLY A 173 5.52 5.23 -11.39
N CYS A 174 4.42 5.90 -11.10
CA CYS A 174 3.78 5.86 -9.81
C CYS A 174 2.93 4.59 -9.68
N GLY A 175 3.06 3.91 -8.53
CA GLY A 175 2.14 2.89 -8.07
C GLY A 175 0.78 3.46 -7.67
N ALA A 176 -0.02 2.69 -6.91
CA ALA A 176 -1.31 3.17 -6.43
C ALA A 176 -1.16 4.42 -5.54
N ILE A 177 -0.10 4.46 -4.72
CA ILE A 177 0.30 5.64 -3.95
C ILE A 177 1.75 5.97 -4.31
N CYS A 178 2.04 7.24 -4.53
CA CYS A 178 3.33 7.70 -5.01
C CYS A 178 3.82 8.90 -4.20
N PHE A 179 5.05 8.79 -3.71
CA PHE A 179 5.77 9.79 -2.94
C PHE A 179 7.09 10.12 -3.63
N PRO A 180 7.09 11.03 -4.63
CA PRO A 180 8.32 11.35 -5.35
C PRO A 180 9.32 12.14 -4.49
N ALA A 181 8.84 12.84 -3.45
CA ALA A 181 9.68 13.56 -2.52
C ALA A 181 10.55 12.61 -1.68
N CYS A 182 11.73 13.09 -1.29
CA CYS A 182 12.59 12.35 -0.38
C CYS A 182 12.16 12.50 1.08
N GLU A 183 11.85 13.70 1.54
CA GLU A 183 11.70 13.98 2.97
C GLU A 183 10.26 13.76 3.45
N ALA A 184 10.09 13.08 4.58
CA ALA A 184 8.84 13.07 5.31
C ALA A 184 8.71 14.35 6.16
N GLN A 185 7.55 14.98 6.15
CA GLN A 185 7.25 16.10 7.02
C GLN A 185 7.27 15.60 8.45
N MET A 186 7.88 16.38 9.34
CA MET A 186 7.95 16.06 10.75
C MET A 186 6.80 16.76 11.49
N VAL A 187 5.97 16.00 12.20
CA VAL A 187 4.89 16.49 13.07
C VAL A 187 5.19 16.17 14.52
N ASP A 188 4.75 17.02 15.45
CA ASP A 188 4.92 16.74 16.88
C ASP A 188 4.23 15.42 17.26
N GLY A 189 5.02 14.41 17.64
CA GLY A 189 4.54 13.09 18.00
C GLY A 189 3.64 13.12 19.24
N PRO A 190 2.68 12.18 19.35
CA PRO A 190 1.79 12.11 20.50
C PRO A 190 2.56 11.84 21.80
N GLY A 191 2.62 12.84 22.69
CA GLY A 191 3.07 12.65 24.08
C GLY A 191 4.58 12.74 24.33
N ASN A 192 5.19 13.91 24.07
CA ASN A 192 6.61 14.21 24.34
C ASN A 192 7.63 13.30 23.60
N GLN A 193 7.21 12.57 22.57
CA GLN A 193 8.11 11.64 21.84
C GLN A 193 9.03 12.36 20.83
N GLY A 194 8.92 13.69 20.72
CA GLY A 194 9.63 14.45 19.71
C GLY A 194 8.88 14.45 18.39
N PRO A 195 9.39 15.14 17.36
CA PRO A 195 8.76 15.14 16.07
C PRO A 195 8.91 13.77 15.40
N GLU A 196 7.81 13.24 14.87
CA GLU A 196 7.73 11.97 14.12
C GLU A 196 7.37 12.28 12.66
N PRO A 197 7.82 11.45 11.71
CA PRO A 197 7.40 11.59 10.32
C PRO A 197 5.88 11.46 10.22
N ALA A 198 5.26 12.37 9.49
CA ALA A 198 3.82 12.52 9.34
C ALA A 198 3.25 11.50 8.33
N ILE A 199 3.69 10.25 8.45
CA ILE A 199 3.28 9.10 7.66
C ILE A 199 2.53 8.16 8.61
N ASP A 200 1.23 8.05 8.39
CA ASP A 200 0.31 7.24 9.18
C ASP A 200 -0.63 6.52 8.21
N PHE A 201 -0.44 5.22 8.01
CA PHE A 201 -1.37 4.38 7.27
C PHE A 201 -2.41 3.79 8.22
N PRO A 202 -3.64 3.57 7.75
CA PRO A 202 -4.74 3.29 8.66
C PRO A 202 -4.55 1.97 9.40
N SER A 203 -4.91 1.98 10.68
CA SER A 203 -4.88 0.79 11.53
C SER A 203 -6.04 -0.19 11.24
N SER A 204 -6.76 -0.05 10.13
CA SER A 204 -7.83 -0.99 9.72
C SER A 204 -7.24 -2.16 8.96
N ASN A 205 -7.62 -3.41 9.29
CA ASN A 205 -7.16 -4.60 8.56
C ASN A 205 -7.81 -4.76 7.17
N VAL A 206 -8.66 -3.81 6.77
CA VAL A 206 -9.44 -3.86 5.52
C VAL A 206 -9.00 -2.77 4.55
N PHE A 207 -8.04 -1.92 4.93
CA PHE A 207 -7.39 -1.04 3.97
C PHE A 207 -6.46 -1.87 3.10
N THR A 208 -6.63 -1.81 1.79
CA THR A 208 -5.75 -2.50 0.84
C THR A 208 -5.20 -1.52 -0.18
N VAL A 209 -3.95 -1.74 -0.57
CA VAL A 209 -3.30 -1.04 -1.66
C VAL A 209 -2.79 -2.10 -2.61
N ASP A 210 -3.26 -2.09 -3.85
CA ASP A 210 -2.88 -3.06 -4.87
C ASP A 210 -2.21 -2.32 -6.03
N GLY A 211 -0.97 -2.67 -6.35
CA GLY A 211 -0.24 -2.14 -7.48
C GLY A 211 -0.63 -2.73 -8.85
N ASP A 212 -1.60 -3.66 -8.93
CA ASP A 212 -1.96 -4.48 -10.11
C ASP A 212 -0.74 -5.08 -10.81
N GLY A 213 0.15 -5.65 -10.01
CA GLY A 213 1.41 -6.20 -10.50
C GLY A 213 2.49 -5.16 -10.78
N GLY A 214 2.33 -3.92 -10.33
CA GLY A 214 3.37 -2.91 -10.05
C GLY A 214 3.55 -2.69 -8.54
N PRO A 215 4.14 -1.57 -8.09
CA PRO A 215 4.27 -1.25 -6.66
C PRO A 215 2.94 -0.77 -6.09
N ALA A 216 2.60 -1.21 -4.87
CA ALA A 216 1.49 -0.62 -4.12
C ALA A 216 1.83 0.83 -3.74
N VAL A 217 3.06 1.04 -3.26
CA VAL A 217 3.59 2.36 -2.89
C VAL A 217 4.91 2.60 -3.62
N THR A 218 5.06 3.73 -4.29
CA THR A 218 6.33 4.19 -4.87
C THR A 218 6.89 5.34 -4.03
N THR A 219 8.20 5.32 -3.79
CA THR A 219 8.96 6.38 -3.12
C THR A 219 10.14 6.80 -4.00
N GLY A 220 10.58 8.05 -3.90
CA GLY A 220 11.67 8.60 -4.71
C GLY A 220 13.00 7.83 -4.56
N ARG A 221 13.66 7.56 -5.70
CA ARG A 221 14.90 6.77 -5.78
C ARG A 221 16.08 7.37 -5.02
N ASP A 222 16.32 8.65 -5.18
CA ASP A 222 17.58 9.30 -4.76
C ASP A 222 17.52 9.77 -3.30
N CYS A 223 16.91 8.96 -2.43
CA CYS A 223 16.59 9.36 -1.06
C CYS A 223 17.24 8.45 0.02
N PRO A 224 18.54 8.11 -0.06
CA PRO A 224 19.18 7.10 0.80
C PRO A 224 19.28 7.47 2.30
N ASP A 225 19.01 8.73 2.68
CA ASP A 225 19.07 9.20 4.07
C ASP A 225 17.79 9.94 4.52
N SER A 226 16.72 9.81 3.75
CA SER A 226 15.57 10.72 3.85
C SER A 226 14.57 10.37 4.95
N GLY A 227 14.69 9.19 5.55
CA GLY A 227 13.81 8.69 6.59
C GLY A 227 12.37 8.41 6.14
N LEU A 228 11.97 8.75 4.89
CA LEU A 228 10.61 8.50 4.41
C LEU A 228 10.33 7.01 4.22
N LEU A 229 11.23 6.28 3.56
CA LEU A 229 11.09 4.83 3.42
C LEU A 229 11.08 4.16 4.80
N ASP A 230 11.98 4.56 5.69
CA ASP A 230 12.01 4.07 7.07
C ASP A 230 10.72 4.39 7.81
N ALA A 231 10.17 5.59 7.66
CA ALA A 231 8.89 5.99 8.26
C ALA A 231 7.71 5.13 7.76
N ILE A 232 7.66 4.90 6.44
CA ILE A 232 6.66 4.02 5.83
C ILE A 232 6.83 2.59 6.37
N LEU A 233 8.05 2.07 6.39
CA LEU A 233 8.31 0.70 6.87
C LEU A 233 8.03 0.56 8.36
N ASP A 234 8.38 1.54 9.19
CA ASP A 234 8.14 1.54 10.63
C ASP A 234 6.65 1.54 10.97
N ASP A 235 5.85 2.31 10.23
CA ASP A 235 4.40 2.32 10.38
C ASP A 235 3.78 0.95 9.99
N LEU A 236 4.27 0.36 8.90
CA LEU A 236 3.76 -0.91 8.36
C LEU A 236 4.25 -2.18 9.09
N ASN A 237 5.39 -2.10 9.78
CA ASN A 237 5.99 -3.18 10.56
C ASN A 237 5.06 -3.71 11.68
N SER A 238 3.93 -3.04 11.95
CA SER A 238 2.86 -3.48 12.82
C SER A 238 2.00 -4.68 12.30
N SER A 239 2.56 -5.57 11.46
CA SER A 239 1.96 -6.79 10.85
C SER A 239 0.99 -6.55 9.68
N ARG A 240 1.25 -5.54 8.84
CA ARG A 240 0.29 -5.08 7.82
C ARG A 240 0.81 -4.99 6.40
N LEU A 241 2.06 -5.39 6.17
CA LEU A 241 2.62 -5.43 4.83
C LEU A 241 1.71 -6.20 3.87
N GLY A 242 1.06 -7.29 4.30
CA GLY A 242 0.12 -8.07 3.48
C GLY A 242 -1.11 -7.32 2.95
N ASN A 243 -1.34 -6.08 3.38
CA ASN A 243 -2.35 -5.19 2.81
C ASN A 243 -1.86 -4.43 1.56
N TYR A 244 -0.58 -4.53 1.21
CA TYR A 244 0.08 -3.82 0.12
C TYR A 244 0.50 -4.82 -0.96
N ASP A 245 -0.44 -5.23 -1.81
CA ASP A 245 -0.17 -6.14 -2.93
C ASP A 245 0.69 -5.41 -3.98
N GLY A 246 1.86 -5.96 -4.28
CA GLY A 246 2.90 -5.28 -5.07
C GLY A 246 3.98 -4.58 -4.23
N GLY A 247 3.77 -4.40 -2.92
CA GLY A 247 4.80 -3.90 -2.01
C GLY A 247 5.16 -2.42 -2.16
N ILE A 248 6.26 -2.02 -1.53
CA ILE A 248 6.73 -0.63 -1.43
C ILE A 248 8.06 -0.51 -2.13
N HIS A 249 8.14 0.33 -3.15
CA HIS A 249 9.30 0.44 -4.00
C HIS A 249 9.96 1.80 -3.90
N GLN A 250 11.29 1.79 -3.81
CA GLN A 250 12.10 2.96 -4.01
C GLN A 250 12.55 3.00 -5.47
N SER A 251 11.87 3.80 -6.29
CA SER A 251 12.20 3.96 -7.70
C SER A 251 12.00 5.38 -8.16
N ASP A 252 12.57 5.66 -9.33
CA ASP A 252 12.32 6.91 -10.00
C ASP A 252 10.88 6.86 -10.53
N PRO A 253 9.97 7.73 -10.06
CA PRO A 253 8.61 7.76 -10.58
C PRO A 253 8.55 8.28 -12.03
N GLY A 254 9.68 8.76 -12.58
CA GLY A 254 9.80 9.28 -13.93
C GLY A 254 9.13 10.64 -14.10
N GLN A 255 9.23 11.21 -15.31
CA GLN A 255 8.60 12.49 -15.62
C GLN A 255 7.06 12.40 -15.58
N PRO A 256 6.38 13.40 -14.99
CA PRO A 256 6.91 14.69 -14.54
C PRO A 256 7.25 14.71 -13.04
N TRP A 257 7.26 13.57 -12.36
CA TRP A 257 7.33 13.45 -10.91
C TRP A 257 8.75 13.43 -10.36
N ASP A 258 9.75 13.25 -11.22
CA ASP A 258 11.17 13.16 -10.91
C ASP A 258 11.86 14.51 -10.64
N ASP A 259 11.31 15.60 -11.19
CA ASP A 259 11.88 16.96 -11.07
C ASP A 259 10.79 18.00 -10.77
N PRO A 260 10.99 18.93 -9.80
CA PRO A 260 9.93 19.87 -9.47
C PRO A 260 9.64 20.88 -10.60
N ASN A 261 10.58 21.14 -11.51
CA ASN A 261 10.33 22.00 -12.67
C ASN A 261 9.51 21.28 -13.75
N THR A 262 9.73 19.98 -13.98
CA THR A 262 8.87 19.17 -14.87
C THR A 262 7.46 19.02 -14.28
N THR A 263 7.35 18.81 -12.96
CA THR A 263 6.07 18.85 -12.24
C THR A 263 5.37 20.21 -12.40
N ASP A 264 6.06 21.33 -12.25
CA ASP A 264 5.50 22.68 -12.39
C ASP A 264 4.97 22.93 -13.82
N ARG A 265 5.73 22.47 -14.83
CA ARG A 265 5.28 22.52 -16.23
C ARG A 265 4.04 21.66 -16.47
N PHE A 266 3.98 20.47 -15.89
CA PHE A 266 2.80 19.62 -15.97
C PHE A 266 1.59 20.30 -15.31
N ARG A 267 1.75 20.79 -14.06
CA ARG A 267 0.71 21.57 -13.36
C ARG A 267 0.16 22.71 -14.22
N GLU A 268 1.04 23.51 -14.81
CA GLU A 268 0.64 24.65 -15.65
C GLU A 268 -0.13 24.21 -16.90
N GLN A 269 0.23 23.07 -17.51
CA GLN A 269 -0.54 22.50 -18.61
C GLN A 269 -1.94 22.09 -18.18
N ILE A 270 -2.08 21.40 -17.05
CA ILE A 270 -3.39 21.02 -16.49
C ILE A 270 -4.24 22.27 -16.22
N ARG A 271 -3.63 23.31 -15.62
CA ARG A 271 -4.30 24.59 -15.33
C ARG A 271 -4.87 25.22 -16.60
N VAL A 272 -4.04 25.34 -17.64
CA VAL A 272 -4.44 25.95 -18.91
C VAL A 272 -5.52 25.14 -19.62
N GLN A 273 -5.47 23.81 -19.57
CA GLN A 273 -6.51 22.95 -20.13
C GLN A 273 -7.83 23.14 -19.38
N ALA A 274 -7.80 23.12 -18.04
CA ALA A 274 -8.97 23.37 -17.22
C ALA A 274 -9.59 24.76 -17.46
N GLU A 275 -8.76 25.79 -17.67
CA GLU A 275 -9.22 27.14 -18.04
C GLU A 275 -9.87 27.22 -19.42
N ALA A 276 -9.37 26.43 -20.37
CA ALA A 276 -9.89 26.39 -21.72
C ALA A 276 -11.24 25.65 -21.81
N GLY A 277 -11.61 24.86 -20.79
CA GLY A 277 -12.88 24.13 -20.71
C GLY A 277 -13.04 23.08 -21.81
N LEU A 278 -11.93 22.47 -22.23
CA LEU A 278 -11.88 21.56 -23.37
C LEU A 278 -12.26 20.13 -22.94
N GLY A 279 -13.50 19.91 -22.48
CA GLY A 279 -13.96 18.54 -22.20
C GLY A 279 -14.87 18.32 -21.00
N GLY A 280 -15.33 19.38 -20.32
CA GLY A 280 -16.04 19.24 -19.04
C GLY A 280 -15.17 19.56 -17.82
N ASP A 281 -14.03 20.20 -18.04
CA ASP A 281 -13.06 20.55 -17.01
C ASP A 281 -13.57 21.60 -16.03
N LEU A 282 -13.09 21.52 -14.80
CA LEU A 282 -13.50 22.33 -13.67
C LEU A 282 -12.30 23.04 -13.02
N LEU A 283 -12.20 24.35 -13.22
CA LEU A 283 -11.29 25.20 -12.47
C LEU A 283 -11.99 25.75 -11.20
N ILE A 284 -11.38 25.49 -10.05
CA ILE A 284 -11.82 25.96 -8.74
C ILE A 284 -10.76 26.91 -8.19
N GLY A 285 -11.14 28.16 -7.98
CA GLY A 285 -10.26 29.22 -7.48
C GLY A 285 -11.04 30.47 -7.08
N PRO A 286 -10.37 31.63 -6.95
CA PRO A 286 -11.02 32.89 -6.57
C PRO A 286 -12.29 33.19 -7.38
N GLY A 287 -13.43 33.20 -6.69
CA GLY A 287 -14.75 33.44 -7.27
C GLY A 287 -15.60 32.18 -7.53
N TYR A 288 -15.06 30.98 -7.35
CA TYR A 288 -15.83 29.74 -7.43
C TYR A 288 -16.70 29.54 -6.16
N PRO A 289 -17.97 29.10 -6.27
CA PRO A 289 -18.80 28.82 -5.09
C PRO A 289 -18.17 27.75 -4.18
N GLY A 290 -17.99 28.07 -2.90
CA GLY A 290 -17.36 27.15 -1.93
C GLY A 290 -15.85 27.34 -1.76
N TYR A 291 -15.23 28.17 -2.59
CA TYR A 291 -13.86 28.63 -2.39
C TYR A 291 -13.83 29.82 -1.42
N VAL A 292 -12.92 29.76 -0.44
CA VAL A 292 -12.68 30.81 0.55
C VAL A 292 -11.23 31.29 0.42
N GLU A 293 -11.04 32.56 0.06
CA GLU A 293 -9.70 33.17 0.04
C GLU A 293 -9.05 33.10 1.43
N GLY A 294 -7.81 32.60 1.51
CA GLY A 294 -7.03 32.52 2.74
C GLY A 294 -5.98 31.41 2.74
N GLY A 295 -5.09 31.41 3.73
CA GLY A 295 -4.04 30.39 3.89
C GLY A 295 -2.74 30.70 3.15
N GLU A 296 -1.76 29.84 3.38
CA GLU A 296 -0.45 29.89 2.71
C GLU A 296 -0.63 29.53 1.21
N HIS A 297 -1.43 28.50 0.91
CA HIS A 297 -1.61 27.94 -0.44
C HIS A 297 -2.66 28.59 -1.36
N GLY A 298 -3.16 29.79 -1.07
CA GLY A 298 -4.05 30.48 -2.01
C GLY A 298 -5.51 30.00 -2.01
N GLY A 299 -6.08 29.76 -0.82
CA GLY A 299 -7.51 29.52 -0.58
C GLY A 299 -7.84 28.11 -0.12
N VAL A 300 -9.01 27.92 0.49
CA VAL A 300 -9.55 26.60 0.84
C VAL A 300 -10.86 26.39 0.09
N PHE A 301 -10.93 25.32 -0.68
CA PHE A 301 -12.16 24.83 -1.28
C PHE A 301 -12.74 23.70 -0.44
N THR A 302 -14.03 23.79 -0.10
CA THR A 302 -14.72 22.75 0.67
C THR A 302 -15.91 22.18 -0.09
N ASP A 303 -15.92 20.86 -0.27
CA ASP A 303 -17.06 20.11 -0.79
C ASP A 303 -17.47 19.01 0.18
N LEU A 304 -18.75 18.96 0.55
CA LEU A 304 -19.31 18.01 1.53
C LEU A 304 -20.28 17.03 0.85
N GLY A 305 -19.98 16.62 -0.38
CA GLY A 305 -20.72 15.60 -1.12
C GLY A 305 -21.72 16.15 -2.13
N ASN A 306 -21.50 17.36 -2.65
CA ASN A 306 -22.44 18.04 -3.54
C ASN A 306 -21.98 18.12 -5.00
N THR A 307 -20.73 17.74 -5.31
CA THR A 307 -20.17 17.83 -6.66
C THR A 307 -19.81 16.45 -7.19
N GLU A 308 -20.06 16.24 -8.48
CA GLU A 308 -19.64 15.06 -9.24
C GLU A 308 -18.40 15.46 -10.05
N TYR A 309 -17.25 14.82 -9.79
CA TYR A 309 -15.96 15.18 -10.40
C TYR A 309 -15.66 14.28 -11.61
N GLY A 310 -16.58 14.22 -12.57
CA GLY A 310 -16.51 13.31 -13.71
C GLY A 310 -17.04 11.90 -13.42
N THR A 311 -17.19 11.09 -14.47
CA THR A 311 -17.71 9.72 -14.43
C THR A 311 -16.87 8.78 -15.26
N TYR A 312 -16.70 7.53 -14.81
CA TYR A 312 -15.95 6.52 -15.54
C TYR A 312 -16.81 5.29 -15.87
N PRO A 313 -16.73 4.74 -17.10
CA PRO A 313 -15.90 5.18 -18.23
C PRO A 313 -16.57 6.23 -19.14
N GLY A 314 -15.78 7.09 -19.79
CA GLY A 314 -16.17 7.97 -20.90
C GLY A 314 -16.72 9.34 -20.52
N GLY A 315 -16.62 9.75 -19.26
CA GLY A 315 -16.97 11.09 -18.77
C GLY A 315 -15.95 11.64 -17.79
N GLU A 316 -14.70 11.23 -17.94
CA GLU A 316 -13.54 11.68 -17.18
C GLU A 316 -13.31 13.18 -17.42
N THR A 317 -12.86 13.91 -16.39
CA THR A 317 -12.67 15.37 -16.48
C THR A 317 -11.39 15.82 -15.80
N ILE A 318 -10.86 16.97 -16.20
CA ILE A 318 -9.79 17.63 -15.45
C ILE A 318 -10.42 18.54 -14.39
N THR A 319 -10.13 18.27 -13.11
CA THR A 319 -10.45 19.14 -11.99
C THR A 319 -9.17 19.80 -11.48
N TYR A 320 -9.09 21.12 -11.59
CA TYR A 320 -7.96 21.91 -11.09
C TYR A 320 -8.39 22.78 -9.92
N ILE A 321 -7.71 22.65 -8.78
CA ILE A 321 -8.00 23.40 -7.55
C ILE A 321 -6.80 24.27 -7.20
N GLN A 322 -7.01 25.58 -7.21
CA GLN A 322 -6.06 26.58 -6.72
C GLN A 322 -6.19 26.67 -5.20
N GLY A 323 -5.30 26.00 -4.47
CA GLY A 323 -5.25 25.97 -3.02
C GLY A 323 -5.64 24.64 -2.39
N ASP A 324 -6.02 24.69 -1.11
CA ASP A 324 -6.33 23.50 -0.33
C ASP A 324 -7.71 22.94 -0.69
N LEU A 325 -7.82 21.62 -0.65
CA LEU A 325 -9.04 20.88 -0.87
C LEU A 325 -9.50 20.19 0.42
N VAL A 326 -10.72 20.48 0.85
CA VAL A 326 -11.39 19.76 1.94
C VAL A 326 -12.64 19.07 1.38
N MET A 327 -12.58 17.75 1.28
CA MET A 327 -13.68 16.91 0.84
C MET A 327 -14.36 16.23 2.02
N GLY A 328 -15.68 16.04 1.95
CA GLY A 328 -16.45 15.30 2.94
C GLY A 328 -17.55 14.47 2.31
N GLY A 329 -17.86 13.34 2.94
CA GLY A 329 -18.85 12.38 2.46
C GLY A 329 -18.30 11.41 1.40
N ASN A 330 -19.21 10.72 0.71
CA ASN A 330 -18.88 9.75 -0.33
C ASN A 330 -18.81 10.46 -1.68
N ILE A 331 -17.77 11.27 -1.87
CA ILE A 331 -17.53 11.93 -3.16
C ILE A 331 -16.93 10.90 -4.12
N SER A 332 -17.51 10.83 -5.32
CA SER A 332 -16.96 10.05 -6.42
C SER A 332 -16.53 10.94 -7.59
N GLY A 333 -15.54 10.48 -8.36
CA GLY A 333 -15.10 11.19 -9.55
C GLY A 333 -14.24 10.35 -10.48
N ALA A 334 -13.93 10.91 -11.64
CA ALA A 334 -12.99 10.32 -12.58
C ALA A 334 -12.24 11.35 -13.43
N GLY A 335 -10.99 11.02 -13.79
CA GLY A 335 -10.11 11.84 -14.62
C GLY A 335 -8.85 12.28 -13.89
N ILE A 336 -8.49 13.56 -14.01
CA ILE A 336 -7.34 14.15 -13.33
C ILE A 336 -7.83 15.14 -12.28
N MET A 337 -7.41 14.97 -11.04
CA MET A 337 -7.59 15.95 -9.97
C MET A 337 -6.23 16.53 -9.58
N MET A 338 -6.00 17.80 -9.87
CA MET A 338 -4.77 18.52 -9.53
C MET A 338 -5.08 19.58 -8.47
N VAL A 339 -4.42 19.49 -7.32
CA VAL A 339 -4.61 20.39 -6.18
C VAL A 339 -3.28 21.08 -5.86
N GLU A 340 -3.23 22.42 -5.95
CA GLU A 340 -2.01 23.19 -5.66
C GLU A 340 -1.64 23.14 -4.17
N GLY A 341 -2.63 23.04 -3.28
CA GLY A 341 -2.45 22.93 -1.84
C GLY A 341 -2.61 21.51 -1.32
N ASN A 342 -2.96 21.41 -0.03
CA ASN A 342 -3.15 20.16 0.70
C ASN A 342 -4.52 19.54 0.39
N ILE A 343 -4.62 18.21 0.53
CA ILE A 343 -5.90 17.49 0.43
C ILE A 343 -6.29 16.94 1.79
N SER A 344 -7.53 17.17 2.19
CA SER A 344 -8.16 16.58 3.37
C SER A 344 -9.49 15.94 2.99
N TRP A 345 -9.60 14.62 3.08
CA TRP A 345 -10.82 13.85 2.86
C TRP A 345 -11.46 13.49 4.20
N ASN A 346 -12.78 13.65 4.31
CA ASN A 346 -13.59 13.14 5.40
C ASN A 346 -14.56 12.08 4.87
N GLY A 347 -14.11 10.82 4.83
CA GLY A 347 -14.80 9.70 4.20
C GLY A 347 -13.84 8.76 3.47
N THR A 348 -14.41 7.82 2.71
CA THR A 348 -13.63 6.90 1.87
C THR A 348 -13.65 7.40 0.42
N PRO A 349 -12.51 7.81 -0.17
CA PRO A 349 -12.48 8.32 -1.54
C PRO A 349 -12.86 7.22 -2.55
N ASP A 350 -13.65 7.60 -3.56
CA ASP A 350 -14.04 6.73 -4.69
C ASP A 350 -13.72 7.45 -6.01
N TYR A 351 -12.46 7.50 -6.37
CA TYR A 351 -11.98 8.27 -7.52
C TYR A 351 -11.25 7.39 -8.51
N LYS A 352 -11.52 7.58 -9.81
CA LYS A 352 -10.91 6.78 -10.88
C LYS A 352 -10.01 7.63 -11.78
N GLY A 353 -8.71 7.41 -11.73
CA GLY A 353 -7.72 8.15 -12.51
C GLY A 353 -6.59 8.69 -11.63
N LEU A 354 -6.15 9.91 -11.90
CA LEU A 354 -4.97 10.50 -11.26
C LEU A 354 -5.37 11.58 -10.26
N ILE A 355 -4.94 11.45 -9.01
CA ILE A 355 -5.00 12.52 -8.01
C ILE A 355 -3.58 13.02 -7.76
N VAL A 356 -3.38 14.34 -7.78
CA VAL A 356 -2.11 14.99 -7.49
C VAL A 356 -2.33 16.10 -6.48
N THR A 357 -1.56 16.10 -5.40
CA THR A 357 -1.45 17.23 -4.47
C THR A 357 -0.03 17.77 -4.50
N LEU A 358 0.08 19.10 -4.52
CA LEU A 358 1.36 19.83 -4.49
C LEU A 358 1.63 20.52 -3.14
N GLY A 359 0.67 20.50 -2.20
CA GLY A 359 0.82 21.11 -0.88
C GLY A 359 1.65 20.30 0.10
N GLY A 360 1.94 19.03 -0.22
CA GLY A 360 2.71 18.12 0.62
C GLY A 360 1.87 17.29 1.57
N THR A 361 0.63 17.67 1.88
CA THR A 361 -0.22 16.91 2.82
C THR A 361 -1.40 16.24 2.13
N TYR A 362 -1.57 14.95 2.39
CA TYR A 362 -2.75 14.17 2.05
C TYR A 362 -3.33 13.51 3.31
N THR A 363 -4.48 14.00 3.76
CA THR A 363 -5.17 13.50 4.96
C THR A 363 -6.48 12.83 4.58
N ILE A 364 -6.74 11.65 5.16
CA ILE A 364 -8.00 10.94 5.12
C ILE A 364 -8.44 10.72 6.57
N ASP A 365 -9.56 11.33 6.92
CA ASP A 365 -10.23 11.15 8.19
C ASP A 365 -11.63 10.55 7.95
N GLY A 366 -12.21 9.95 8.98
CA GLY A 366 -13.55 9.38 8.94
C GLY A 366 -13.60 7.85 8.80
N GLY A 367 -14.80 7.31 8.93
CA GLY A 367 -15.04 5.86 8.89
C GLY A 367 -16.20 5.53 7.98
N GLY A 368 -16.01 4.56 7.10
CA GLY A 368 -17.01 4.14 6.13
C GLY A 368 -16.69 2.76 5.56
N VAL A 369 -17.70 2.10 5.02
CA VAL A 369 -17.53 0.88 4.23
C VAL A 369 -17.68 1.28 2.77
N GLY A 370 -16.65 1.00 1.97
CA GLY A 370 -16.57 1.39 0.56
C GLY A 370 -15.40 2.32 0.27
N GLY A 371 -15.42 2.91 -0.93
CA GLY A 371 -14.31 3.66 -1.52
C GLY A 371 -13.38 2.72 -2.28
N ASN A 372 -13.42 2.81 -3.61
CA ASN A 372 -12.52 2.10 -4.50
C ASN A 372 -11.79 3.15 -5.33
N HIS A 373 -10.66 3.63 -4.81
CA HIS A 373 -9.78 4.46 -5.60
C HIS A 373 -9.11 3.57 -6.65
N ALA A 374 -9.34 3.87 -7.93
CA ALA A 374 -8.81 3.10 -9.05
C ALA A 374 -7.90 4.00 -9.89
N GLY A 375 -6.59 3.90 -9.73
CA GLY A 375 -5.60 4.73 -10.40
C GLY A 375 -4.40 5.04 -9.51
N SER A 376 -3.96 6.30 -9.48
CA SER A 376 -2.77 6.70 -8.73
C SER A 376 -2.98 7.98 -7.95
N VAL A 377 -2.49 8.00 -6.71
CA VAL A 377 -2.37 9.20 -5.89
C VAL A 377 -0.91 9.61 -5.80
N VAL A 378 -0.60 10.81 -6.27
CA VAL A 378 0.73 11.40 -6.22
C VAL A 378 0.75 12.52 -5.19
N VAL A 379 1.55 12.35 -4.13
CA VAL A 379 1.69 13.33 -3.06
C VAL A 379 3.06 13.97 -3.14
N LEU A 380 3.05 15.25 -3.48
CA LEU A 380 4.23 16.07 -3.68
C LEU A 380 4.11 17.31 -2.82
N ASN A 381 5.25 17.82 -2.38
CA ASN A 381 5.34 19.18 -1.87
C ASN A 381 6.13 20.00 -2.89
N ASN A 382 5.40 20.59 -3.83
CA ASN A 382 5.93 21.50 -4.83
C ASN A 382 5.30 22.88 -4.65
N ASN A 383 5.11 23.30 -3.39
CA ASN A 383 4.56 24.61 -3.11
C ASN A 383 5.63 25.68 -3.38
N ASN A 384 5.37 26.49 -4.40
CA ASN A 384 6.29 27.53 -4.90
C ASN A 384 6.54 28.69 -3.91
N GLU A 385 6.10 28.58 -2.66
CA GLU A 385 6.05 29.70 -1.71
C GLU A 385 7.40 30.08 -1.11
N THR A 386 8.42 29.21 -1.17
CA THR A 386 9.76 29.52 -0.63
C THR A 386 10.88 29.67 -1.65
N GLY A 387 10.68 29.47 -2.96
CA GLY A 387 11.83 29.59 -3.88
C GLY A 387 11.67 29.48 -5.39
N CYS A 388 10.55 29.01 -5.92
CA CYS A 388 10.41 28.77 -7.36
C CYS A 388 9.58 29.86 -8.04
N GLY A 389 10.14 31.07 -8.10
CA GLY A 389 9.66 32.05 -9.07
C GLY A 389 9.91 31.54 -10.48
N ALA A 390 9.18 32.02 -11.48
CA ALA A 390 9.31 31.68 -12.91
C ALA A 390 10.73 31.86 -13.53
N THR A 391 11.74 32.22 -12.73
CA THR A 391 13.14 32.40 -13.09
C THR A 391 14.14 31.59 -12.26
N ASN A 392 13.71 30.88 -11.21
CA ASN A 392 14.57 30.09 -10.34
C ASN A 392 14.22 28.61 -10.45
N SER A 393 15.22 27.78 -10.74
CA SER A 393 15.09 26.32 -10.72
C SER A 393 14.76 25.85 -9.30
N CYS A 394 13.68 25.08 -9.14
CA CYS A 394 13.47 24.29 -7.94
C CYS A 394 14.58 23.23 -7.88
N SER A 395 15.28 23.13 -6.74
CA SER A 395 16.29 22.08 -6.60
C SER A 395 15.69 20.77 -6.15
N ASP A 396 14.65 20.80 -5.29
CA ASP A 396 14.13 19.60 -4.62
C ASP A 396 12.64 19.78 -4.24
N PHE A 397 11.92 18.67 -4.07
CA PHE A 397 10.59 18.65 -3.45
C PHE A 397 10.69 18.89 -1.94
N GLY A 398 9.70 19.58 -1.38
CA GLY A 398 9.56 19.74 0.07
C GLY A 398 9.13 18.45 0.76
N ALA A 399 9.03 18.52 2.09
CA ALA A 399 8.63 17.38 2.90
C ALA A 399 7.14 17.03 2.76
N ILE A 400 6.78 15.74 2.82
CA ILE A 400 5.40 15.26 2.62
C ILE A 400 4.77 14.64 3.87
N SER A 401 3.45 14.73 3.98
CA SER A 401 2.64 14.09 5.01
C SER A 401 1.52 13.26 4.38
N TRP A 402 1.39 12.01 4.84
CA TRP A 402 0.30 11.11 4.54
C TRP A 402 -0.35 10.70 5.85
N GLN A 403 -1.60 11.09 6.07
CA GLN A 403 -2.31 10.75 7.30
C GLN A 403 -3.62 10.07 6.96
N ASN A 404 -3.74 8.79 7.27
CA ASN A 404 -4.98 8.06 7.13
C ASN A 404 -5.43 7.57 8.51
N THR A 405 -6.04 8.47 9.27
CA THR A 405 -6.56 8.17 10.61
C THR A 405 -7.93 7.48 10.57
N GLY A 406 -8.43 7.20 9.36
CA GLY A 406 -9.75 6.65 9.13
C GLY A 406 -9.88 5.16 9.46
N GLY A 407 -11.02 4.77 10.04
CA GLY A 407 -11.33 3.38 10.38
C GLY A 407 -12.02 2.58 9.26
N GLY A 408 -11.98 3.08 8.03
CA GLY A 408 -12.75 2.55 6.90
C GLY A 408 -12.16 1.31 6.20
N THR A 409 -12.79 0.91 5.10
CA THR A 409 -12.40 -0.22 4.22
C THR A 409 -11.98 0.27 2.83
N ALA A 410 -11.31 1.42 2.74
CA ALA A 410 -10.93 1.99 1.46
C ALA A 410 -9.89 1.10 0.74
N GLU A 411 -10.08 0.92 -0.56
CA GLU A 411 -9.15 0.20 -1.43
C GLU A 411 -8.48 1.21 -2.37
N TYR A 412 -7.17 1.09 -2.52
CA TYR A 412 -6.35 1.87 -3.45
C TYR A 412 -5.77 0.90 -4.47
N ASN A 413 -6.43 0.78 -5.60
CA ASN A 413 -6.07 -0.15 -6.65
C ASN A 413 -5.45 0.65 -7.79
N TRP A 414 -4.24 0.31 -8.20
CA TRP A 414 -3.69 0.82 -9.44
C TRP A 414 -4.53 0.28 -10.60
N ASP A 415 -4.99 1.17 -11.48
CA ASP A 415 -5.88 0.83 -12.59
C ASP A 415 -5.39 1.49 -13.88
N CYS A 416 -4.79 0.68 -14.75
CA CYS A 416 -4.27 1.12 -16.05
C CYS A 416 -5.36 1.76 -16.93
N ASP A 417 -6.58 1.19 -16.97
CA ASP A 417 -7.62 1.70 -17.86
C ASP A 417 -8.08 3.08 -17.38
N ALA A 418 -8.22 3.28 -16.06
CA ALA A 418 -8.55 4.56 -15.47
C ALA A 418 -7.44 5.61 -15.67
N LEU A 419 -6.17 5.23 -15.52
CA LEU A 419 -5.03 6.11 -15.78
C LEU A 419 -4.89 6.45 -17.27
N THR A 420 -5.20 5.51 -18.17
CA THR A 420 -5.23 5.76 -19.62
C THR A 420 -6.31 6.75 -19.98
N ALA A 421 -7.52 6.59 -19.43
CA ALA A 421 -8.59 7.55 -19.64
C ALA A 421 -8.23 8.95 -19.11
N ALA A 422 -7.57 9.03 -17.96
CA ALA A 422 -7.06 10.30 -17.41
C ALA A 422 -5.96 10.90 -18.32
N PHE A 423 -5.02 10.10 -18.80
CA PHE A 423 -3.94 10.52 -19.67
C PHE A 423 -4.42 11.04 -21.03
N GLU A 424 -5.46 10.43 -21.60
CA GLU A 424 -6.07 10.90 -22.84
C GLU A 424 -6.65 12.33 -22.72
N LEU A 425 -6.98 12.81 -21.50
CA LEU A 425 -7.43 14.20 -21.29
C LEU A 425 -6.32 15.22 -21.55
N VAL A 426 -5.07 14.86 -21.24
CA VAL A 426 -3.92 15.77 -21.35
C VAL A 426 -3.15 15.59 -22.64
N TYR A 427 -3.46 14.56 -23.41
CA TYR A 427 -2.85 14.25 -24.70
C TYR A 427 -3.70 14.80 -25.86
N PRO A 428 -3.50 16.06 -26.28
CA PRO A 428 -4.14 16.55 -27.50
C PRO A 428 -3.60 15.77 -28.70
N THR A 429 -4.48 15.31 -29.58
CA THR A 429 -4.18 14.56 -30.81
C THR A 429 -3.27 15.29 -31.81
N ASP A 430 -2.89 16.55 -31.55
CA ASP A 430 -2.26 17.47 -32.50
C ASP A 430 -0.85 17.96 -32.11
N PHE A 431 -0.26 17.50 -31.00
CA PHE A 431 1.11 17.89 -30.62
C PHE A 431 2.12 16.75 -30.81
N ASP A 432 3.06 16.92 -31.75
CA ASP A 432 4.25 16.05 -31.99
C ASP A 432 5.28 16.09 -30.83
N ALA A 433 4.87 16.43 -29.61
CA ALA A 433 5.76 16.54 -28.45
C ALA A 433 5.59 15.31 -27.55
N ASP A 434 6.70 14.77 -27.06
CA ASP A 434 6.68 13.73 -26.03
C ASP A 434 5.81 14.20 -24.86
N PRO A 435 4.84 13.38 -24.41
CA PRO A 435 3.94 13.78 -23.34
C PRO A 435 4.75 14.06 -22.07
N LEU A 436 4.40 15.13 -21.34
CA LEU A 436 5.09 15.47 -20.08
C LEU A 436 4.88 14.42 -18.99
N TRP A 437 3.82 13.62 -19.12
CA TRP A 437 3.53 12.50 -18.26
C TRP A 437 3.44 11.24 -19.10
N GLY A 438 4.15 10.20 -18.69
CA GLY A 438 4.01 8.87 -19.24
C GLY A 438 3.76 7.89 -18.09
N PHE A 439 3.10 6.80 -18.41
CA PHE A 439 3.05 5.64 -17.55
C PHE A 439 3.00 4.41 -18.45
N ASP A 440 3.60 3.32 -17.99
CA ASP A 440 3.58 2.08 -18.73
C ASP A 440 2.50 1.17 -18.17
N CYS A 441 1.51 0.84 -19.01
CA CYS A 441 0.51 -0.16 -18.71
C CYS A 441 1.01 -1.60 -18.87
N GLU A 442 2.24 -1.79 -19.37
CA GLU A 442 2.87 -3.10 -19.38
C GLU A 442 3.17 -3.53 -17.94
N ARG A 443 2.22 -4.27 -17.34
CA ARG A 443 2.31 -4.92 -16.02
C ARG A 443 3.73 -5.40 -15.71
N GLY A 444 4.45 -4.59 -14.95
CA GLY A 444 5.82 -4.82 -14.56
C GLY A 444 5.94 -4.73 -13.03
N PRO A 445 6.26 -5.83 -12.35
CA PRO A 445 6.38 -5.89 -10.90
C PRO A 445 7.51 -5.01 -10.34
N ALA A 446 7.21 -4.30 -9.24
CA ALA A 446 8.13 -3.45 -8.49
C ALA A 446 8.51 -4.01 -7.10
N THR A 447 9.68 -3.57 -6.61
CA THR A 447 10.44 -4.28 -5.57
C THR A 447 10.29 -3.76 -4.14
N LEU A 448 10.59 -4.56 -3.09
CA LEU A 448 10.45 -4.18 -1.66
C LEU A 448 11.75 -3.96 -0.88
N PHE A 449 12.92 -4.25 -1.45
CA PHE A 449 14.18 -4.08 -0.73
C PHE A 449 15.29 -3.59 -1.66
N GLU A 450 15.94 -2.49 -1.26
CA GLU A 450 17.25 -2.13 -1.80
C GLU A 450 18.28 -3.13 -1.29
N THR A 451 18.94 -3.80 -2.23
CA THR A 451 20.07 -4.67 -1.92
C THR A 451 21.32 -4.17 -2.62
N PRO A 452 22.53 -4.41 -2.09
CA PRO A 452 23.76 -3.81 -2.62
C PRO A 452 24.27 -4.42 -3.95
N ALA A 453 23.46 -5.15 -4.72
CA ALA A 453 23.93 -5.95 -5.85
C ALA A 453 23.02 -5.89 -7.10
N GLU A 454 23.45 -6.57 -8.16
CA GLU A 454 22.86 -6.72 -9.50
C GLU A 454 21.44 -7.34 -9.53
N LEU A 455 20.83 -7.61 -8.37
CA LEU A 455 19.49 -8.19 -8.22
C LEU A 455 18.60 -7.34 -7.32
N VAL A 456 17.31 -7.25 -7.65
CA VAL A 456 16.26 -6.55 -6.87
C VAL A 456 15.00 -7.42 -6.78
N ILE A 457 14.24 -7.29 -5.70
CA ILE A 457 13.08 -8.15 -5.37
C ILE A 457 11.82 -7.68 -6.08
N ALA A 458 11.60 -7.97 -7.36
CA ALA A 458 10.54 -7.37 -8.19
C ALA A 458 9.09 -7.46 -7.72
N SER A 459 8.70 -8.26 -6.74
CA SER A 459 7.38 -8.16 -6.12
C SER A 459 7.31 -9.09 -4.94
N TRP A 460 6.28 -8.86 -4.13
CA TRP A 460 6.01 -9.64 -2.94
C TRP A 460 4.54 -9.98 -2.85
N ARG A 461 4.23 -11.23 -2.55
CA ARG A 461 2.86 -11.71 -2.34
C ARG A 461 2.81 -12.60 -1.11
N GLU A 462 1.84 -12.35 -0.24
CA GLU A 462 1.56 -13.20 0.91
C GLU A 462 0.34 -14.08 0.69
N ASN A 463 0.48 -15.38 0.97
CA ASN A 463 -0.64 -16.30 1.09
C ASN A 463 -0.78 -16.77 2.55
N ILE A 464 -1.96 -16.54 3.10
CA ILE A 464 -2.32 -16.86 4.48
C ILE A 464 -3.26 -18.05 4.50
N GLY A 465 -2.96 -19.08 5.29
CA GLY A 465 -3.93 -20.13 5.58
C GLY A 465 -3.89 -20.65 7.01
N TRP A 466 -5.06 -21.10 7.48
CA TRP A 466 -5.26 -21.70 8.80
C TRP A 466 -6.21 -22.89 8.69
N ARG A 467 -6.04 -23.88 9.57
CA ARG A 467 -7.02 -24.96 9.76
C ARG A 467 -7.85 -24.67 11.00
N GLU A 468 -9.14 -24.39 10.83
CA GLU A 468 -10.08 -24.15 11.94
C GLU A 468 -10.44 -25.43 12.72
N GLU A 469 -10.02 -26.61 12.26
CA GLU A 469 -10.59 -27.89 12.70
C GLU A 469 -10.06 -28.43 14.04
N PHE A 470 -9.07 -27.78 14.69
CA PHE A 470 -8.35 -28.43 15.80
C PHE A 470 -8.94 -28.29 17.22
N PHE A 471 -10.10 -27.67 17.42
CA PHE A 471 -10.66 -27.50 18.78
C PHE A 471 -12.14 -27.85 18.95
N ALA A 472 -12.63 -28.83 18.19
CA ALA A 472 -13.83 -29.56 18.61
C ALA A 472 -13.46 -30.52 19.76
N ALA A 473 -13.56 -30.00 20.99
CA ALA A 473 -13.70 -30.68 22.27
C ALA A 473 -13.25 -32.15 22.37
N GLU A 474 -12.13 -32.39 23.06
CA GLU A 474 -12.06 -33.51 24.02
C GLU A 474 -12.48 -33.03 25.42
#